data_AF-A0A842NLR4-F1
#
_entry.id   AF-A0A842NLR4-F1
#
_cell.length_a   1.000
_cell.length_b   1.000
_cell.length_c   1.000
_cell.angle_alpha   90.00
_cell.angle_beta   90.00
_cell.angle_gamma   90.00
#
_symmetry.space_group_name_H-M   'P 1'
#
loop_
_entity.id
_entity.type
_entity.pdbx_description
1 polymer ?
#
loop_
_entity_poly.entity_id
_entity_poly.type
_entity_poly.pdbx_seq_one_letter_code
_entity_poly.pdbx_strand_id
1 'polypeptide(L)' 'MAEHNDSKDKAIERKIIVQYEFKSNNIPINVSVVKIKGEFVPIYEVSISNISKTTEFILEKIRQEFHL' A
#
# COMPACT_ATOMS: atom_id res chain seq x y z
N MET A 1 -15.58 -23.89 31.74
CA MET A 1 -15.43 -22.47 32.13
C MET A 1 -14.27 -21.92 31.34
N ALA A 2 -14.50 -20.81 30.65
CA ALA A 2 -13.65 -20.28 29.58
C ALA A 2 -12.48 -19.45 30.11
N GLU A 3 -11.32 -19.56 29.47
CA GLU A 3 -10.25 -18.56 29.54
C GLU A 3 -10.11 -17.85 28.20
N HIS A 4 -9.91 -16.54 28.31
CA HIS A 4 -10.08 -15.52 27.28
C HIS A 4 -9.05 -15.62 26.15
N ASN A 5 -9.55 -15.51 24.91
CA ASN A 5 -8.74 -15.23 23.73
C ASN A 5 -8.84 -13.73 23.43
N ASP A 6 -7.96 -12.92 24.01
CA ASP A 6 -7.82 -11.50 23.64
C ASP A 6 -6.62 -11.35 22.71
N SER A 7 -6.90 -11.49 21.43
CA SER A 7 -6.08 -10.95 20.35
C SER A 7 -7.02 -10.18 19.44
N LYS A 8 -7.62 -9.12 20.00
CA LYS A 8 -8.29 -8.10 19.19
C LYS A 8 -7.20 -7.21 18.59
N ASP A 9 -6.80 -7.54 17.36
CA ASP A 9 -6.16 -6.61 16.44
C ASP A 9 -6.83 -5.24 16.58
N LYS A 10 -6.12 -4.26 17.16
CA LYS A 10 -6.59 -2.88 17.21
C LYS A 10 -6.73 -2.42 15.76
N ALA A 11 -7.96 -2.34 15.28
CA ALA A 11 -8.26 -1.80 13.96
C ALA A 11 -7.64 -0.40 13.86
N ILE A 12 -6.54 -0.29 13.11
CA ILE A 12 -5.84 0.97 12.89
C ILE A 12 -6.84 1.89 12.19
N GLU A 13 -7.21 2.99 12.83
CA GLU A 13 -8.17 3.94 12.28
C GLU A 13 -7.54 4.61 11.05
N ARG A 14 -7.98 4.14 9.89
CA ARG A 14 -7.41 4.44 8.58
C ARG A 14 -8.40 5.29 7.78
N LYS A 15 -8.01 6.51 7.43
CA LYS A 15 -8.83 7.43 6.65
C LYS A 15 -8.19 7.70 5.30
N ILE A 16 -8.87 7.34 4.22
CA ILE A 16 -8.46 7.77 2.88
C ILE A 16 -8.73 9.27 2.75
N ILE A 17 -7.69 10.03 2.45
CA ILE A 17 -7.75 11.48 2.22
C ILE A 17 -8.12 11.73 0.77
N VAL A 18 -7.44 11.05 -0.14
CA VAL A 18 -7.65 11.19 -1.57
C VAL A 18 -7.23 9.91 -2.29
N GLN A 19 -7.90 9.64 -3.40
CA GLN A 19 -7.61 8.53 -4.28
C GLN A 19 -7.57 9.03 -5.72
N TYR A 20 -6.56 8.58 -6.46
CA TYR A 20 -6.37 8.86 -7.87
C TYR A 20 -6.23 7.54 -8.61
N GLU A 21 -6.89 7.44 -9.76
CA GLU A 21 -6.68 6.36 -10.71
C GLU A 21 -6.20 6.98 -12.02
N PHE A 22 -5.10 6.46 -12.56
CA PHE A 22 -4.62 6.85 -13.88
C PHE A 22 -4.07 5.65 -14.63
N LYS A 23 -4.15 5.72 -15.96
CA LYS A 23 -3.59 4.69 -16.84
C LYS A 23 -2.25 5.19 -17.38
N SER A 24 -1.19 4.42 -17.16
CA SER A 24 0.11 4.63 -17.80
C SER A 24 0.37 3.48 -18.75
N ASN A 25 0.50 3.74 -20.05
CA ASN A 25 0.70 2.71 -21.07
C ASN A 25 -0.28 1.53 -20.97
N ASN A 26 -1.56 1.85 -20.76
CA ASN A 26 -2.65 0.88 -20.56
C ASN A 26 -2.56 0.02 -19.28
N ILE A 27 -1.66 0.36 -18.36
CA ILE A 27 -1.54 -0.23 -17.03
C ILE A 27 -2.30 0.69 -16.05
N PRO A 28 -3.35 0.20 -15.37
CA PRO A 28 -4.06 0.97 -14.36
C PRO A 28 -3.22 1.09 -13.07
N ILE A 29 -3.02 2.33 -12.63
CA ILE A 29 -2.30 2.70 -11.40
C ILE A 29 -3.28 3.42 -10.50
N ASN A 30 -3.42 2.92 -9.27
CA ASN A 30 -4.18 3.57 -8.22
C ASN A 30 -3.24 4.11 -7.16
N VAL A 31 -3.44 5.36 -6.77
CA VAL A 31 -2.70 6.01 -5.69
C VAL A 31 -3.70 6.46 -4.64
N SER A 32 -3.50 6.00 -3.40
CA SER A 32 -4.33 6.36 -2.25
C SER A 32 -3.46 7.08 -1.22
N VAL A 33 -3.87 8.27 -0.81
CA VAL A 33 -3.24 9.00 0.30
C VAL A 33 -4.07 8.74 1.53
N VAL A 34 -3.43 8.24 2.58
CA VAL A 34 -4.08 7.67 3.75
C VAL A 34 -3.56 8.37 5.00
N LYS A 35 -4.46 8.86 5.86
CA LYS A 35 -4.11 9.27 7.22
C LYS A 35 -4.36 8.10 8.17
N ILE A 36 -3.31 7.68 8.86
CA ILE A 36 -3.41 6.75 9.97
C ILE A 36 -3.43 7.55 11.27
N LYS A 37 -4.33 7.19 12.19
CA LYS A 37 -4.37 7.78 13.52
C LYS A 37 -3.11 7.41 14.30
N GLY A 38 -2.42 8.42 14.83
CA GLY A 38 -1.14 8.27 15.53
C GLY A 38 0.08 8.56 14.65
N GLU A 39 -0.08 8.52 13.32
CA GLU A 39 0.99 8.89 12.39
C GLU A 39 1.01 10.40 12.15
N PHE A 40 2.20 11.01 12.22
CA PHE A 40 2.36 12.45 12.00
C PHE A 40 2.14 12.83 10.53
N VAL A 41 2.52 11.97 9.61
CA VAL A 41 2.44 12.17 8.15
C VAL A 41 1.39 11.26 7.50
N PRO A 42 0.83 11.64 6.33
CA PRO A 42 0.03 10.73 5.54
C PRO A 42 0.90 9.68 4.84
N ILE A 43 0.34 8.50 4.63
CA ILE A 43 0.95 7.38 3.90
C ILE A 43 0.44 7.41 2.46
N TYR A 44 1.34 7.20 1.51
CA TYR A 44 1.02 7.07 0.09
C TYR A 44 1.06 5.59 -0.28
N GLU A 45 -0.08 5.04 -0.68
CA GLU A 45 -0.18 3.67 -1.17
C GLU A 45 -0.37 3.69 -2.68
N VAL A 46 0.50 2.97 -3.39
CA VAL A 46 0.43 2.83 -4.84
C VAL A 46 0.14 1.38 -5.16
N SER A 47 -0.93 1.12 -5.91
CA SER A 47 -1.25 -0.21 -6.44
C SER A 47 -1.28 -0.18 -7.96
N ILE A 48 -0.61 -1.16 -8.56
CA ILE A 48 -0.52 -1.31 -10.01
C ILE A 48 -1.23 -2.61 -10.35
N SER A 49 -2.39 -2.54 -10.98
CA SER A 49 -3.13 -3.76 -11.30
C SER A 49 -2.44 -4.44 -12.48
N ASN A 50 -2.00 -5.68 -12.27
CA ASN A 50 -1.29 -6.53 -13.23
C ASN A 50 0.19 -6.14 -13.45
N ILE A 51 1.02 -6.34 -12.42
CA ILE A 51 2.47 -6.40 -12.59
C ILE A 51 2.78 -7.71 -13.33
N SER A 52 3.18 -7.63 -14.60
CA SER A 52 3.70 -8.82 -15.29
C SER A 52 4.92 -9.36 -14.51
N LYS A 53 5.21 -10.66 -14.52
CA LYS A 53 6.41 -11.23 -13.87
C LYS A 53 7.70 -10.49 -14.25
N THR A 54 7.76 -9.99 -15.49
CA THR A 54 8.88 -9.19 -15.98
C THR A 54 8.96 -7.83 -15.29
N THR A 55 7.84 -7.16 -15.05
CA THR A 55 7.79 -5.88 -14.33
C THR A 55 8.15 -6.05 -12.85
N GLU A 56 7.75 -7.16 -12.22
CA GLU A 56 8.13 -7.51 -10.84
C GLU A 56 9.65 -7.64 -10.73
N PHE A 57 10.27 -8.38 -11.65
CA PHE A 57 11.72 -8.53 -11.73
C PHE A 57 12.45 -7.19 -11.96
N ILE A 58 11.93 -6.31 -12.82
CA ILE A 58 12.53 -4.99 -13.06
C ILE A 58 12.43 -4.11 -11.80
N LEU A 59 11.30 -4.15 -11.09
CA LEU A 59 11.13 -3.39 -9.85
C LEU A 59 12.05 -3.88 -8.73
N GLU A 60 12.26 -5.20 -8.62
CA GLU A 60 13.26 -5.75 -7.70
C GLU A 60 14.66 -5.24 -8.01
N LYS A 61 15.05 -5.22 -9.29
CA LYS A 61 16.34 -4.64 -9.69
C LYS A 61 16.46 -3.16 -9.33
N ILE A 62 15.41 -2.36 -9.59
CA ILE A 62 15.41 -0.94 -9.21
C ILE A 62 15.56 -0.78 -7.69
N ARG A 63 14.87 -1.58 -6.87
CA ARG A 63 15.03 -1.55 -5.41
C ARG A 63 16.46 -1.87 -4.97
N GLN A 64 17.07 -2.89 -5.57
CA GLN A 64 18.46 -3.26 -5.29
C GLN A 64 19.44 -2.13 -5.63
N GLU A 65 19.27 -1.48 -6.78
CA GLU A 65 20.15 -0.40 -7.26
C GLU A 65 20.01 0.89 -6.43
N PHE A 66 18.80 1.23 -5.97
CA PHE A 66 18.54 2.45 -5.20
C PHE A 66 18.54 2.24 -3.67
N HIS A 67 18.85 1.02 -3.19
CA HIS A 67 18.81 0.64 -1.78
C HIS A 67 17.48 0.97 -1.07
N LEU A 68 16.36 0.80 -1.77
CA LEU A 68 14.99 1.04 -1.30
C LEU A 68 14.34 -0.21 -0.68
#